data_AF-A0A2T6D9Y1-F1
#
_entry.id   AF-A0A2T6D9Y1-F1
#
_cell.length_a   1.000
_cell.length_b   1.000
_cell.length_c   1.000
_cell.angle_alpha   90.00
_cell.angle_beta   90.00
_cell.angle_gamma   90.00
#
_symmetry.space_group_name_H-M   'P 1'
#
loop_
_entity.id
_entity.type
_entity.pdbx_description
1 polymer ?
#
loop_
_entity_poly.entity_id
_entity_poly.type
_entity_poly.pdbx_seq_one_letter_code
_entity_poly.pdbx_strand_id
1 'polypeptide(L)'
;MSVDPQKEIRQISIGVRTLAVVFIVVLDYLNLRLALMINSFGRIFNDMLGGKPLPALTQFIVANELLFVTLALAFLAGAVCIAIFVRNHLIALLSLSAILLVIGVQLILTLSGLYAPLQQTVAGLSGG
;
A
#
# COMPACT_ATOMS: atom_id res chain seq x y z
N MET A 1 -39.54 -21.88 -12.17
CA MET A 1 -38.73 -20.67 -12.42
C MET A 1 -37.33 -21.16 -12.74
N SER A 2 -36.93 -21.25 -14.01
CA SER A 2 -35.59 -21.72 -14.38
C SER A 2 -34.58 -20.62 -14.10
N VAL A 3 -33.66 -20.88 -13.18
CA VAL A 3 -32.52 -20.01 -12.91
C VAL A 3 -31.64 -20.00 -14.15
N ASP A 4 -31.34 -18.80 -14.67
CA ASP A 4 -30.46 -18.62 -15.82
C ASP A 4 -29.00 -18.55 -15.32
N PRO A 5 -28.19 -19.59 -15.54
CA PRO A 5 -26.83 -19.68 -14.98
C PRO A 5 -25.91 -18.56 -15.48
N GLN A 6 -26.19 -17.96 -16.64
CA GLN A 6 -25.39 -16.83 -17.13
C GLN A 6 -25.60 -15.56 -16.31
N LYS A 7 -26.81 -15.35 -15.78
CA LYS A 7 -27.10 -14.20 -14.92
C LYS A 7 -26.42 -14.32 -13.56
N GLU A 8 -26.37 -15.54 -12.99
CA GLU A 8 -25.69 -15.79 -11.72
C GLU A 8 -24.18 -15.56 -11.83
N ILE A 9 -23.52 -16.10 -12.87
CA ILE A 9 -22.08 -15.91 -13.09
C ILE A 9 -21.74 -14.42 -13.22
N ARG A 10 -22.58 -13.66 -13.94
CA ARG A 10 -22.38 -12.21 -14.09
C ARG A 10 -22.52 -11.46 -12.76
N GLN A 11 -23.51 -11.81 -11.94
CA GLN A 11 -23.70 -11.21 -10.62
C GLN A 11 -22.53 -11.51 -9.69
N ILE A 12 -22.06 -12.76 -9.66
CA ILE A 12 -20.89 -13.17 -8.88
C ILE A 12 -19.65 -12.37 -9.32
N SER A 13 -19.40 -12.25 -10.63
CA SER A 13 -18.25 -11.51 -11.15
C SER A 13 -18.25 -10.03 -10.75
N ILE A 14 -19.42 -9.38 -10.79
CA ILE A 14 -19.57 -7.99 -10.34
C ILE A 14 -19.34 -7.87 -8.83
N GLY A 15 -19.86 -8.82 -8.04
CA GLY A 15 -19.65 -8.87 -6.60
C GLY A 15 -18.17 -9.00 -6.23
N VAL A 16 -17.47 -9.96 -6.85
CA VAL A 16 -16.03 -10.18 -6.62
C VAL A 16 -15.21 -8.94 -7.00
N ARG A 17 -15.53 -8.30 -8.12
CA ARG A 17 -14.84 -7.07 -8.55
C ARG A 17 -15.04 -5.93 -7.55
N THR A 18 -16.27 -5.75 -7.08
CA THR A 18 -16.60 -4.71 -6.10
C THR A 18 -15.86 -4.94 -4.79
N LEU A 19 -15.85 -6.19 -4.32
CA LEU A 19 -15.10 -6.59 -3.13
C LEU A 19 -13.60 -6.30 -3.28
N ALA A 20 -13.00 -6.64 -4.43
CA ALA A 20 -11.59 -6.38 -4.71
C ALA A 20 -11.26 -4.88 -4.67
N VAL A 21 -12.11 -4.04 -5.25
CA VAL A 21 -11.94 -2.58 -5.21
C VAL A 21 -12.03 -2.04 -3.78
N VAL A 22 -13.04 -2.47 -3.02
CA VAL A 22 -13.18 -2.07 -1.60
C VAL A 22 -11.94 -2.47 -0.80
N PHE A 23 -11.43 -3.68 -1.02
CA PHE A 23 -10.22 -4.16 -0.34
C PHE A 23 -8.98 -3.33 -0.70
N ILE A 24 -8.81 -3.00 -1.97
CA ILE A 24 -7.74 -2.09 -2.44
C ILE A 24 -7.87 -0.72 -1.78
N VAL A 25 -9.06 -0.12 -1.74
CA VAL A 25 -9.30 1.18 -1.11
C VAL A 25 -8.91 1.17 0.37
N VAL A 26 -9.29 0.11 1.10
CA VAL A 26 -8.98 -0.01 2.54
C VAL A 26 -7.47 -0.13 2.77
N LEU A 27 -6.79 -0.99 2.02
CA LEU A 27 -5.33 -1.17 2.17
C LEU A 27 -4.55 0.06 1.71
N ASP A 28 -4.97 0.67 0.62
CA ASP A 28 -4.32 1.85 0.08
C ASP A 28 -4.54 3.08 0.97
N TYR A 29 -5.68 3.17 1.66
CA TYR A 29 -5.88 4.17 2.71
C TYR A 29 -4.85 4.03 3.84
N LEU A 30 -4.55 2.80 4.29
CA LEU A 30 -3.50 2.57 5.29
C LEU A 30 -2.12 2.97 4.74
N ASN A 31 -1.85 2.63 3.48
CA ASN A 31 -0.61 2.97 2.79
C ASN A 31 -0.42 4.50 2.68
N LEU A 32 -1.46 5.22 2.25
CA LEU A 32 -1.47 6.68 2.18
C LEU A 32 -1.26 7.32 3.56
N ARG A 33 -1.94 6.80 4.59
CA ARG A 33 -1.77 7.30 5.97
C ARG A 33 -0.33 7.13 6.45
N LEU A 34 0.29 5.96 6.20
CA LEU A 34 1.69 5.73 6.54
C LEU A 34 2.62 6.65 5.75
N ALA A 35 2.36 6.83 4.45
CA ALA A 35 3.15 7.71 3.59
C ALA A 35 3.13 9.16 4.10
N LEU A 36 1.97 9.68 4.48
CA LEU A 36 1.82 11.03 5.06
C LEU A 36 2.47 11.17 6.45
N MET A 37 2.76 10.06 7.13
CA MET A 37 3.44 10.07 8.43
C MET A 37 4.97 9.94 8.32
N ILE A 38 5.53 9.64 7.14
CA ILE A 38 6.97 9.41 6.93
C ILE A 38 7.81 10.56 7.49
N ASN A 39 7.43 11.81 7.20
CA ASN A 39 8.18 12.99 7.64
C ASN A 39 8.24 13.12 9.17
N SER A 40 7.11 12.88 9.82
CA SER A 40 6.99 12.93 11.28
C SER A 40 7.86 11.86 11.93
N PHE A 41 7.87 10.64 11.38
CA PHE A 41 8.75 9.57 11.84
C PHE A 41 10.23 9.90 11.62
N GLY A 42 10.59 10.47 10.46
CA GLY A 42 11.96 10.90 10.18
C GLY A 42 12.49 11.89 11.23
N ARG A 43 11.66 12.86 11.64
CA ARG A 43 12.02 13.81 12.70
C ARG A 43 12.18 13.14 14.06
N ILE A 44 11.21 12.32 14.47
CA ILE A 44 11.26 11.59 15.75
C ILE A 44 12.53 10.74 15.83
N PHE A 45 12.88 10.01 14.77
CA PHE A 45 14.06 9.14 14.80
C PHE A 45 15.38 9.91 14.73
N ASN A 46 15.43 11.04 14.03
CA ASN A 46 16.62 11.89 14.04
C ASN A 46 16.90 12.42 15.46
N ASP A 47 15.84 12.81 16.18
CA ASP A 47 15.93 13.25 17.58
C ASP A 47 16.34 12.09 18.50
N MET A 48 15.76 10.90 18.35
CA MET A 48 16.09 9.71 19.15
C MET A 48 17.52 9.20 18.93
N LEU A 49 18.04 9.33 17.71
CA LEU A 49 19.38 8.89 17.35
C LEU A 49 20.47 9.90 17.71
N GLY A 50 20.11 11.09 18.21
CA GLY A 50 21.06 12.11 18.64
C GLY A 50 21.99 12.59 17.52
N GLY A 51 21.48 12.66 16.28
CA GLY A 51 22.26 13.05 15.09
C GLY A 51 23.06 11.92 14.43
N LYS A 52 22.93 10.65 14.87
CA LYS A 52 23.46 9.52 14.10
C LYS A 52 22.70 9.37 12.78
N PRO A 53 23.37 8.89 11.71
CA PRO A 53 22.72 8.70 10.42
C PRO A 53 21.58 7.68 10.54
N LEU A 54 20.43 8.02 9.98
CA LEU A 54 19.29 7.12 9.86
C LEU A 54 19.68 5.87 9.03
N PRO A 55 19.05 4.70 9.23
CA PRO A 55 19.23 3.55 8.36
C PRO A 55 18.99 3.90 6.89
N ALA A 56 19.75 3.31 5.97
CA ALA A 56 19.68 3.63 4.54
C ALA A 56 18.26 3.49 3.96
N LEU A 57 17.51 2.47 4.38
CA LEU A 57 16.12 2.27 3.95
C LEU A 57 15.21 3.41 4.45
N THR A 58 15.35 3.83 5.70
CA THR A 58 14.58 4.94 6.27
C THR A 58 14.93 6.25 5.57
N GLN A 59 16.21 6.52 5.31
CA GLN A 59 16.64 7.70 4.55
C GLN A 59 16.03 7.73 3.15
N PHE A 60 16.04 6.59 2.46
CA PHE A 60 15.44 6.47 1.13
C PHE A 60 13.95 6.81 1.15
N ILE A 61 13.20 6.27 2.13
CA ILE A 61 11.76 6.50 2.24
C ILE A 61 11.44 7.95 2.61
N VAL A 62 12.20 8.55 3.53
CA VAL A 62 12.04 9.96 3.91
C VAL A 62 12.35 10.88 2.73
N ALA A 63 13.43 10.62 1.99
CA ALA A 63 13.80 11.43 0.82
C ALA A 63 12.77 11.34 -0.32
N ASN A 64 12.06 10.22 -0.42
CA ASN A 64 11.10 9.95 -1.48
C ASN A 64 9.63 10.01 -0.99
N GLU A 65 9.33 10.66 0.13
CA GLU A 65 7.98 10.75 0.71
C GLU A 65 6.90 11.07 -0.33
N LEU A 66 7.14 12.10 -1.15
CA LEU A 66 6.21 12.52 -2.19
C LEU A 66 5.91 11.39 -3.20
N LEU A 67 6.93 10.61 -3.57
CA LEU A 67 6.77 9.47 -4.47
C LEU A 67 5.83 8.44 -3.86
N PHE A 68 6.00 8.09 -2.58
CA PHE A 68 5.13 7.13 -1.89
C PHE A 68 3.68 7.62 -1.79
N VAL A 69 3.48 8.91 -1.51
CA VAL A 69 2.15 9.53 -1.49
C VAL A 69 1.51 9.52 -2.89
N THR A 70 2.26 9.92 -3.93
CA THR A 70 1.74 9.93 -5.30
C THR A 70 1.42 8.53 -5.81
N LEU A 71 2.21 7.51 -5.46
CA LEU A 71 1.91 6.12 -5.81
C LEU A 71 0.63 5.63 -5.15
N ALA A 72 0.44 5.92 -3.85
CA ALA A 72 -0.81 5.57 -3.16
C ALA A 72 -2.02 6.21 -3.87
N LEU A 73 -1.98 7.53 -4.12
CA LEU A 73 -3.05 8.20 -4.87
C LEU A 73 -3.27 7.62 -6.28
N ALA A 74 -2.19 7.23 -6.96
CA ALA A 74 -2.27 6.59 -8.28
C ALA A 74 -2.91 5.21 -8.22
N PHE A 75 -2.68 4.42 -7.17
CA PHE A 75 -3.34 3.12 -6.99
C PHE A 75 -4.84 3.28 -6.74
N LEU A 76 -5.25 4.24 -5.92
CA LEU A 76 -6.65 4.56 -5.70
C LEU A 76 -7.34 4.95 -7.01
N ALA A 77 -6.76 5.91 -7.75
CA ALA A 77 -7.29 6.35 -9.04
C ALA A 77 -7.31 5.20 -10.05
N GLY A 78 -6.24 4.40 -10.11
CA GLY A 78 -6.12 3.23 -10.98
C GLY A 78 -7.18 2.17 -10.71
N ALA A 79 -7.42 1.84 -9.44
CA ALA A 79 -8.44 0.87 -9.04
C ALA A 79 -9.85 1.31 -9.44
N VAL A 80 -10.20 2.59 -9.21
CA VAL A 80 -11.49 3.16 -9.61
C VAL A 80 -11.63 3.19 -11.14
N CYS A 81 -10.60 3.64 -11.86
CA CYS A 81 -10.59 3.62 -13.32
C CYS A 81 -10.76 2.21 -13.87
N ILE A 82 -10.05 1.22 -13.33
CA ILE A 82 -10.22 -0.17 -13.71
C ILE A 82 -11.63 -0.63 -13.43
N ALA A 83 -12.21 -0.30 -12.27
CA ALA A 83 -13.57 -0.69 -11.87
C ALA A 83 -14.66 -0.15 -12.81
N ILE A 84 -14.47 1.03 -13.40
CA ILE A 84 -15.47 1.69 -14.25
C ILE A 84 -15.26 1.36 -15.73
N PHE A 85 -14.03 1.48 -16.23
CA PHE A 85 -13.78 1.49 -17.68
C PHE A 85 -13.44 0.12 -18.27
N VAL A 86 -12.90 -0.81 -17.49
CA VAL A 86 -12.52 -2.12 -18.02
C VAL A 86 -13.75 -3.02 -18.13
N ARG A 87 -14.17 -3.32 -19.36
CA ARG A 87 -15.34 -4.17 -19.63
C ARG A 87 -15.05 -5.67 -19.49
N ASN A 88 -13.82 -6.08 -19.78
CA ASN A 88 -13.42 -7.48 -19.67
C ASN A 88 -13.15 -7.83 -18.21
N HIS A 89 -14.00 -8.68 -17.65
CA HIS A 89 -13.93 -9.09 -16.24
C HIS A 89 -12.61 -9.78 -15.88
N LEU A 90 -12.05 -10.62 -16.75
CA LEU A 90 -10.78 -11.30 -16.48
C LEU A 90 -9.62 -10.31 -16.40
N ILE A 91 -9.56 -9.37 -17.35
CA ILE A 91 -8.54 -8.32 -17.36
C ILE A 91 -8.69 -7.43 -16.13
N ALA A 92 -9.92 -7.02 -15.78
CA ALA A 92 -10.18 -6.20 -14.61
C ALA A 92 -9.69 -6.88 -13.32
N LEU A 93 -9.98 -8.17 -13.13
CA LEU A 93 -9.53 -8.92 -11.95
C LEU A 93 -8.00 -9.05 -11.92
N LEU A 94 -7.37 -9.41 -13.04
CA LEU A 94 -5.90 -9.49 -13.13
C LEU A 94 -5.23 -8.15 -12.81
N SER A 95 -5.76 -7.03 -13.36
CA SER A 95 -5.23 -5.70 -13.09
C SER A 95 -5.42 -5.28 -11.63
N LEU A 96 -6.58 -5.57 -11.01
CA LEU A 96 -6.83 -5.29 -9.60
C LEU A 96 -5.89 -6.13 -8.71
N SER A 97 -5.68 -7.41 -9.03
CA SER A 97 -4.71 -8.25 -8.32
C SER A 97 -3.28 -7.72 -8.44
N ALA A 98 -2.89 -7.21 -9.61
CA ALA A 98 -1.58 -6.59 -9.81
C ALA A 98 -1.43 -5.32 -8.95
N ILE A 99 -2.43 -4.43 -8.94
CA ILE A 99 -2.43 -3.25 -8.07
C ILE A 99 -2.33 -3.65 -6.59
N LEU A 100 -3.10 -4.66 -6.16
CA LEU A 100 -3.07 -5.16 -4.79
C LEU A 100 -1.68 -5.66 -4.39
N LEU A 101 -0.99 -6.37 -5.29
CA LEU A 101 0.37 -6.85 -5.06
C LEU A 101 1.35 -5.67 -4.90
N VAL A 102 1.24 -4.66 -5.76
CA VAL A 102 2.11 -3.47 -5.68
C VAL A 102 1.85 -2.67 -4.40
N ILE A 103 0.59 -2.51 -3.98
CA ILE A 103 0.24 -1.92 -2.68
C ILE A 103 0.88 -2.72 -1.54
N GLY A 104 0.81 -4.05 -1.59
CA GLY A 104 1.44 -4.92 -0.60
C GLY A 104 2.95 -4.71 -0.50
N VAL A 105 3.63 -4.64 -1.65
CA VAL A 105 5.08 -4.34 -1.70
C VAL A 105 5.38 -2.96 -1.12
N GLN A 106 4.62 -1.92 -1.51
CA GLN A 106 4.82 -0.57 -0.99
C GLN A 106 4.59 -0.51 0.53
N LEU A 107 3.56 -1.19 1.05
CA LEU A 107 3.29 -1.28 2.47
C LEU A 107 4.43 -1.95 3.23
N ILE A 108 4.91 -3.11 2.74
CA ILE A 108 6.05 -3.81 3.36
C ILE A 108 7.27 -2.91 3.38
N LEU A 109 7.62 -2.27 2.25
CA LEU A 109 8.77 -1.36 2.18
C LEU A 109 8.63 -0.20 3.17
N THR A 110 7.46 0.45 3.19
CA THR A 110 7.20 1.60 4.07
C THR A 110 7.30 1.18 5.53
N LEU A 111 6.66 0.06 5.92
CA LEU A 111 6.74 -0.47 7.29
C LEU A 111 8.17 -0.85 7.65
N SER A 112 8.88 -1.59 6.81
CA SER A 112 10.28 -1.95 7.06
C SER A 112 11.16 -0.71 7.24
N GLY A 113 10.94 0.34 6.46
CA GLY A 113 11.66 1.61 6.63
C GLY A 113 11.35 2.35 7.91
N LEU A 114 10.08 2.39 8.31
CA LEU A 114 9.63 3.02 9.54
C LEU A 114 10.07 2.24 10.79
N TYR A 115 10.17 0.92 10.71
CA TYR A 115 10.62 0.07 11.82
C TYR A 115 12.14 -0.15 11.89
N ALA A 116 12.89 0.07 10.80
CA ALA A 116 14.34 -0.12 10.79
C ALA A 116 15.10 0.66 11.88
N PRO A 117 14.78 1.94 12.19
CA PRO A 117 15.45 2.67 13.26
C PRO A 117 15.20 2.04 14.64
N LEU A 118 13.98 1.56 14.89
CA LEU A 118 13.64 0.88 16.15
C LEU A 118 14.45 -0.41 16.33
N GLN A 119 14.62 -1.19 15.25
CA GLN A 119 15.44 -2.39 15.29
C GLN A 119 16.90 -2.08 15.63
N GLN A 120 17.47 -1.00 15.08
CA GLN A 120 18.82 -0.56 15.43
C GLN A 120 18.94 -0.10 16.88
N THR A 121 17.96 0.66 17.39
CA THR A 121 17.96 1.10 18.79
C THR A 121 17.87 -0.09 19.75
N VAL A 122 16.99 -1.06 19.48
CA VAL A 122 16.87 -2.27 20.31
C VAL A 122 18.15 -3.10 20.27
N ALA A 123 18.74 -3.31 19.09
CA ALA A 123 20.01 -4.04 18.95
C ALA A 123 21.15 -3.37 19.73
N GLY A 124 21.22 -2.03 19.69
CA GLY A 124 22.20 -1.26 20.46
C GLY A 124 21.99 -1.33 21.98
N LEU A 125 20.74 -1.48 22.46
CA LEU A 125 20.42 -1.65 23.88
C LEU A 125 20.67 -3.07 24.38
N SER A 126 20.58 -4.10 23.52
CA SER A 126 20.83 -5.49 23.88
C SER A 126 22.32 -5.86 23.99
N GLY A 127 23.25 -4.90 23.85
CA GLY A 127 24.68 -5.10 24.08
C GLY A 127 25.44 -5.76 22.92
N GLY A 128 25.07 -5.42 21.67
CA GLY A 128 25.96 -5.66 20.53
C GLY A 128 27.23 -4.82 20.60
#